data_AF-A0A7X9A9R2-F1
#
_entry.id   AF-A0A7X9A9R2-F1
#
_cell.length_a   1.000
_cell.length_b   1.000
_cell.length_c   1.000
_cell.angle_alpha   90.00
_cell.angle_beta   90.00
_cell.angle_gamma   90.00
#
_symmetry.space_group_name_H-M   'P 1'
#
loop_
_entity.id
_entity.type
_entity.pdbx_description
1 polymer ?
#
loop_
_entity_poly.entity_id
_entity_poly.type
_entity_poly.pdbx_seq_one_letter_code
_entity_poly.pdbx_strand_id
1 'polypeptide(L)' 'MEIKKYQGTIILKDGKNIRPIIEATAHSQALMIFKAQYPDARLVAASVLPKQR' A
#
# COMPACT_ATOMS: atom_id res chain seq x y z
N MET A 1 7.26 10.43 16.07
CA MET A 1 7.03 9.33 15.11
C MET A 1 7.06 9.92 13.71
N GLU A 2 7.90 9.41 12.81
CA GLU A 2 7.98 9.92 11.44
C GLU A 2 6.91 9.22 10.57
N ILE A 3 6.04 10.00 9.95
CA ILE A 3 5.01 9.51 9.03
C ILE A 3 5.61 9.50 7.62
N LYS A 4 5.51 8.37 6.92
CA LYS A 4 5.99 8.19 5.54
C LYS A 4 4.82 7.87 4.62
N LYS A 5 4.92 8.31 3.37
CA LYS A 5 3.99 7.92 2.31
C LYS A 5 4.39 6.56 1.76
N TYR A 6 3.44 5.64 1.68
CA TYR A 6 3.60 4.33 1.08
C TYR A 6 2.67 4.19 -0.12
N GLN A 7 3.21 3.76 -1.25
CA GLN A 7 2.42 3.35 -2.41
C GLN A 7 2.16 1.85 -2.31
N GLY A 8 0.88 1.48 -2.35
CA GLY A 8 0.44 0.10 -2.48
C GLY A 8 0.47 -0.32 -3.94
N THR A 9 0.83 -1.56 -4.22
CA THR A 9 0.52 -2.23 -5.49
C THR A 9 -0.45 -3.35 -5.18
N ILE A 10 -1.70 -3.16 -5.61
CA ILE A 10 -2.81 -4.06 -5.33
C ILE A 10 -3.25 -4.68 -6.65
N ILE A 11 -3.14 -6.00 -6.77
CA ILE A 11 -3.71 -6.74 -7.89
C ILE A 11 -4.93 -7.48 -7.35
N LEU A 12 -6.11 -7.08 -7.82
CA LEU A 12 -7.38 -7.72 -7.48
C LEU A 12 -7.53 -9.05 -8.21
N LYS A 13 -8.43 -9.91 -7.72
CA LYS A 13 -8.73 -11.22 -8.35
C LYS A 13 -9.23 -11.09 -9.80
N ASP A 14 -9.87 -9.98 -10.15
CA ASP A 14 -10.32 -9.65 -11.51
C ASP A 14 -9.18 -9.19 -12.45
N GLY A 15 -7.93 -9.12 -11.94
CA GLY A 15 -6.75 -8.67 -12.67
C GLY A 15 -6.54 -7.15 -12.64
N LYS A 16 -7.43 -6.38 -12.01
CA LYS A 16 -7.30 -4.93 -11.90
C LYS A 16 -6.12 -4.56 -11.00
N ASN A 17 -5.27 -3.67 -11.52
CA ASN A 17 -4.15 -3.11 -10.78
C ASN A 17 -4.52 -1.74 -10.21
N ILE A 18 -4.38 -1.56 -8.90
CA ILE A 18 -4.66 -0.32 -8.18
C ILE A 18 -3.38 0.08 -7.44
N ARG A 19 -3.05 1.38 -7.50
CA ARG A 19 -1.86 1.95 -6.88
C ARG A 19 -2.20 3.03 -5.83
N PRO A 20 -2.88 2.66 -4.73
CA PRO A 20 -3.26 3.62 -3.68
C PRO A 20 -2.03 4.15 -2.95
N ILE A 21 -2.14 5.34 -2.36
CA ILE A 21 -1.10 5.93 -1.52
C ILE A 21 -1.69 6.21 -0.15
N ILE A 22 -0.98 5.81 0.91
CA ILE A 22 -1.38 6.06 2.30
C ILE A 22 -0.21 6.63 3.09
N GLU A 23 -0.53 7.21 4.23
CA GLU A 23 0.44 7.65 5.23
C GLU A 23 0.47 6.65 6.38
N ALA A 24 1.67 6.17 6.71
CA ALA A 24 1.88 5.22 7.81
C ALA A 24 3.24 5.47 8.47
N THR A 25 3.38 5.04 9.72
CA THR A 25 4.66 5.16 10.44
C THR A 25 5.61 4.01 10.11
N ALA A 26 5.08 2.86 9.71
CA ALA A 26 5.84 1.65 9.39
C ALA A 26 5.31 0.94 8.14
N HIS A 27 6.20 0.20 7.46
CA HIS A 27 5.85 -0.61 6.30
C HIS A 27 4.84 -1.71 6.62
N SER A 28 4.98 -2.36 7.78
CA SER A 28 4.04 -3.36 8.27
C SER A 28 2.65 -2.77 8.51
N GLN A 29 2.57 -1.54 9.05
CA GLN A 29 1.31 -0.82 9.22
C GLN A 29 0.66 -0.51 7.86
N ALA A 30 1.46 -0.05 6.89
CA ALA A 30 0.96 0.20 5.54
C ALA A 30 0.40 -1.07 4.88
N LEU A 31 1.11 -2.19 4.98
CA LEU A 31 0.64 -3.49 4.49
C LEU A 31 -0.66 -3.94 5.16
N MET A 32 -0.80 -3.76 6.48
CA MET A 32 -2.04 -4.09 7.19
C MET A 32 -3.22 -3.25 6.68
N ILE A 33 -3.02 -1.96 6.49
CA ILE A 33 -4.04 -1.05 5.95
C ILE A 33 -4.45 -1.49 4.53
N PHE A 34 -3.49 -1.79 3.66
CA PHE A 34 -3.80 -2.26 2.30
C PHE A 34 -4.53 -3.59 2.28
N LYS A 35 -4.12 -4.57 3.10
CA LYS A 35 -4.83 -5.87 3.19
C LYS A 35 -6.26 -5.70 3.72
N ALA A 36 -6.47 -4.78 4.67
CA ALA A 36 -7.78 -4.50 5.23
C ALA A 36 -8.71 -3.78 4.23
N GLN A 37 -8.17 -2.83 3.45
CA GLN A 37 -8.95 -2.10 2.44
C GLN A 37 -9.26 -2.95 1.20
N TYR A 38 -8.38 -3.89 0.85
CA TYR A 38 -8.50 -4.74 -0.34
C TYR A 38 -8.49 -6.23 0.04
N PRO A 39 -9.54 -6.75 0.71
CA PRO A 39 -9.61 -8.16 1.11
C PRO A 39 -9.66 -9.12 -0.08
N ASP A 40 -10.13 -8.64 -1.24
CA ASP A 40 -10.17 -9.39 -2.50
C ASP A 40 -8.92 -9.25 -3.37
N ALA A 41 -7.86 -8.65 -2.83
CA ALA A 41 -6.58 -8.61 -3.52
C ALA A 41 -5.98 -10.02 -3.62
N ARG A 42 -5.57 -10.39 -4.83
CA ARG A 42 -4.70 -11.54 -5.08
C ARG A 42 -3.27 -11.25 -4.63
N LEU A 43 -2.81 -10.01 -4.79
CA LEU A 43 -1.49 -9.57 -4.38
C LEU A 43 -1.56 -8.17 -3.77
N VAL A 44 -0.88 -7.99 -2.64
CA VAL A 44 -0.71 -6.70 -1.96
C VAL A 44 0.78 -6.52 -1.68
N ALA A 45 1.34 -5.45 -2.22
CA ALA A 45 2.69 -5.00 -1.91
C ALA A 45 2.67 -3.52 -1.48
N ALA A 46 3.63 -3.11 -0.68
CA ALA A 46 3.80 -1.71 -0.26
C ALA A 46 5.24 -1.28 -0.46
N SER A 47 5.44 -0.07 -0.97
CA SER A 47 6.75 0.54 -1.18
C SER A 47 6.74 1.96 -0.64
N VAL A 48 7.82 2.38 0.03
CA VAL A 48 7.93 3.79 0.46
C VAL A 48 8.04 4.67 -0.78
N LEU A 49 7.26 5.74 -0.82
CA LEU A 49 7.42 6.76 -1.85
C LEU A 49 8.62 7.63 -1.45
N PRO A 50 9.67 7.69 -2.28
CA PRO A 50 10.76 8.63 -2.03
C PRO A 50 10.19 10.05 -2.08
N LYS A 51 10.60 10.87 -1.11
CA LYS A 51 10.31 12.31 -1.10
C LYS A 51 10.97 12.87 -2.37
N GLN A 52 10.17 13.20 -3.40
CA GLN A 52 10.70 13.88 -4.60
C GLN A 52 11.46 15.11 -4.12
N ARG A 53 12.76 15.15 -4.45
CA ARG A 53 13.67 16.25 -4.13
C ARG A 53 13.38 17.45 -5.01
#